data_AF-A0A7S2VIE9-F1
#
_entry.id   AF-A0A7S2VIE9-F1
#
_cell.length_a   1.000
_cell.length_b   1.000
_cell.length_c   1.000
_cell.angle_alpha   90.00
_cell.angle_beta   90.00
_cell.angle_gamma   90.00
#
_symmetry.space_group_name_H-M   'P 1'
#
loop_
_entity.id
_entity.type
_entity.pdbx_description
1 polymer ?
#
loop_
_entity_poly.entity_id
_entity_poly.type
_entity_poly.pdbx_seq_one_letter_code
_entity_poly.pdbx_strand_id
1 'polypeptide(L)'
;GDEKKFGAAYLIENLFMSSTSQTRYDGSVLPAPAPVPPDKDLRFRCGHSVALSNEYAVMGCPGFNVKDDAYVDNPGGAVVIHKIGFSSPIVITYDDDDAAEFGTSVSVNAAGILAVGTKRG
;
A
#
# COMPACT_ATOMS: atom_id res chain seq x y z
N GLY A 1 0.71 15.19 -21.62
CA GLY A 1 1.16 13.81 -21.81
C GLY A 1 2.14 13.54 -20.72
N ASP A 2 1.66 12.94 -19.64
CA ASP A 2 2.45 12.35 -18.57
C ASP A 2 1.59 11.16 -18.12
N GLU A 3 2.09 9.94 -18.33
CA GLU A 3 1.41 8.77 -17.80
C GLU A 3 1.45 8.86 -16.27
N LYS A 4 0.27 8.92 -15.65
CA LYS A 4 0.10 8.82 -14.20
C LYS A 4 0.76 7.50 -13.74
N LYS A 5 1.94 7.59 -13.12
CA LYS A 5 2.67 6.40 -12.64
C LYS A 5 2.10 5.98 -11.29
N PHE A 6 1.10 5.11 -11.33
CA PHE A 6 0.59 4.44 -10.14
C PHE A 6 1.58 3.34 -9.74
N GLY A 7 2.22 3.48 -8.57
CA GLY A 7 2.95 2.36 -7.98
C GLY A 7 1.97 1.21 -7.73
N ALA A 8 2.40 -0.02 -8.02
CA ALA A 8 1.61 -1.21 -7.77
C ALA A 8 2.45 -2.31 -7.14
N ALA A 9 1.83 -3.10 -6.26
CA ALA A 9 2.35 -4.37 -5.82
C ALA A 9 1.57 -5.52 -6.47
N TYR A 10 2.24 -6.64 -6.70
CA TYR A 10 1.62 -7.86 -7.20
C TYR A 10 1.91 -9.00 -6.23
N LEU A 11 0.85 -9.66 -5.77
CA LEU A 11 0.97 -10.94 -5.10
C LEU A 11 0.73 -12.03 -6.14
N ILE A 12 1.73 -12.89 -6.33
CA ILE A 12 1.65 -14.05 -7.21
C ILE A 12 1.70 -15.29 -6.34
N GLU A 13 0.58 -16.02 -6.26
CA GLU A 13 0.49 -17.23 -5.47
C GLU A 13 0.60 -18.45 -6.39
N ASN A 14 1.10 -19.56 -5.84
CA ASN A 14 1.17 -20.84 -6.56
C ASN A 14 2.06 -20.81 -7.82
N LEU A 15 3.21 -20.11 -7.73
CA LEU A 15 4.15 -19.92 -8.84
C LEU A 15 4.64 -21.22 -9.49
N PHE A 16 4.71 -22.31 -8.71
CA PHE A 16 5.22 -23.62 -9.15
C PHE A 16 4.14 -24.70 -9.23
N MET A 17 2.86 -24.33 -9.13
CA MET A 17 1.73 -25.27 -9.21
C MET A 17 1.10 -25.22 -10.60
N SER A 18 0.16 -26.13 -10.87
CA SER A 18 -0.59 -26.16 -12.14
C SER A 18 -1.53 -24.97 -12.35
N SER A 19 -1.81 -24.19 -11.30
CA SER A 19 -2.63 -22.98 -11.36
C SER A 19 -1.97 -21.87 -10.55
N THR A 20 -1.62 -20.77 -11.22
CA THR A 20 -1.08 -19.54 -10.61
C THR A 20 -2.20 -18.50 -10.50
N SER A 21 -2.27 -17.79 -9.37
CA SER A 21 -3.12 -16.61 -9.21
C SER A 21 -2.27 -15.35 -9.08
N GLN A 22 -2.77 -14.23 -9.60
CA GLN A 22 -2.14 -12.92 -9.49
C GLN A 22 -3.17 -11.92 -8.98
N THR A 23 -2.80 -11.19 -7.93
CA THR A 23 -3.58 -10.07 -7.40
C THR A 23 -2.77 -8.78 -7.54
N ARG A 24 -3.40 -7.74 -8.08
CA ARG A 24 -2.80 -6.41 -8.24
C ARG A 24 -3.30 -5.47 -7.15
N TYR A 25 -2.37 -4.73 -6.54
CA TYR A 25 -2.62 -3.68 -5.56
C TYR A 25 -2.08 -2.35 -6.09
N ASP A 26 -2.93 -1.53 -6.70
CA ASP A 26 -2.56 -0.28 -7.38
C ASP A 26 -3.31 0.95 -6.85
N GLY A 27 -3.73 0.89 -5.58
CA GLY A 27 -4.53 1.92 -4.92
C GLY A 27 -6.04 1.76 -5.06
N SER A 28 -6.53 0.95 -6.02
CA SER A 28 -7.96 0.59 -6.13
C SER A 28 -8.51 -0.15 -4.91
N VAL A 29 -7.63 -0.83 -4.16
CA VAL A 29 -7.96 -1.53 -2.91
C VAL A 29 -7.95 -0.62 -1.68
N LEU A 30 -7.38 0.58 -1.80
CA LEU A 30 -7.32 1.53 -0.71
C LEU A 30 -8.68 2.24 -0.62
N PRO A 31 -9.07 2.74 0.57
CA PRO A 31 -10.24 3.61 0.67
C PRO A 31 -10.17 4.69 -0.40
N ALA A 32 -11.30 4.98 -1.06
CA ALA A 32 -11.33 5.99 -2.10
C ALA A 32 -10.74 7.29 -1.53
N PRO A 33 -9.64 7.84 -2.11
CA PRO A 33 -9.32 9.21 -1.81
C PRO A 33 -10.52 10.03 -2.24
N ALA A 34 -10.85 11.05 -1.47
CA ALA A 34 -11.88 11.99 -1.85
C ALA A 34 -11.56 12.59 -3.25
N PRO A 35 -12.54 13.14 -4.00
CA PRO A 35 -12.38 13.43 -5.42
C PRO A 35 -11.16 14.31 -5.71
N VAL A 36 -10.11 13.66 -6.21
CA VAL A 36 -8.84 14.32 -6.49
C VAL A 36 -8.94 15.03 -7.85
N PRO A 37 -8.53 16.31 -7.93
CA PRO A 37 -8.46 17.02 -9.19
C PRO A 37 -7.68 16.23 -10.26
N PRO A 38 -8.17 16.19 -11.52
CA PRO A 38 -7.62 15.33 -12.57
C PRO A 38 -6.15 15.63 -12.93
N ASP A 39 -5.65 16.79 -12.54
CA ASP A 39 -4.28 17.31 -12.72
C ASP A 39 -3.30 16.91 -11.60
N LYS A 40 -3.77 16.24 -10.53
CA LYS A 40 -2.90 15.85 -9.42
C LYS A 40 -2.50 14.38 -9.43
N ASP A 41 -1.19 14.19 -9.40
CA ASP A 41 -0.46 12.94 -9.48
C ASP A 41 -0.66 12.11 -8.20
N LEU A 42 -1.66 11.21 -8.21
CA LEU A 42 -1.83 10.22 -7.15
C LEU A 42 -0.74 9.15 -7.25
N ARG A 43 0.44 9.49 -6.74
CA ARG A 43 1.53 8.55 -6.55
C ARG A 43 1.26 7.76 -5.28
N PHE A 44 0.27 6.87 -5.26
CA PHE A 44 0.02 6.01 -4.09
C PHE A 44 1.25 5.20 -3.67
N ARG A 45 2.18 4.97 -4.62
CA ARG A 45 3.46 4.28 -4.40
C ARG A 45 3.26 2.89 -3.78
N CYS A 46 2.17 2.20 -4.09
CA CYS A 46 1.99 0.84 -3.60
C CYS A 46 3.10 -0.07 -4.10
N GLY A 47 3.57 -0.97 -3.23
CA GLY A 47 4.73 -1.81 -3.49
C GLY A 47 6.07 -1.13 -3.24
N HIS A 48 6.08 0.06 -2.64
CA HIS A 48 7.33 0.72 -2.22
C HIS A 48 8.12 -0.14 -1.24
N SER A 49 7.42 -0.83 -0.35
CA SER A 49 7.98 -1.84 0.55
C SER A 49 7.09 -3.08 0.54
N VAL A 50 7.69 -4.26 0.64
CA VAL A 50 6.97 -5.55 0.65
C VAL A 50 7.61 -6.47 1.67
N ALA A 51 6.79 -7.16 2.46
CA ALA A 51 7.21 -8.23 3.35
C ALA A 51 6.26 -9.43 3.23
N LEU A 52 6.79 -10.62 3.43
CA LEU A 52 6.05 -11.88 3.34
C LEU A 52 6.33 -12.73 4.57
N SER A 53 5.29 -13.39 5.07
CA SER A 53 5.33 -14.47 6.04
C SER A 53 4.54 -15.66 5.50
N ASN A 54 4.47 -16.76 6.25
CA ASN A 54 3.68 -17.92 5.87
C ASN A 54 2.18 -17.61 5.71
N GLU A 55 1.67 -16.59 6.42
CA GLU A 55 0.23 -16.25 6.41
C GLU A 55 -0.09 -14.92 5.76
N TYR A 56 0.86 -13.99 5.68
CA TYR A 56 0.59 -12.61 5.27
C TYR A 56 1.58 -12.12 4.23
N ALA A 57 1.05 -11.47 3.19
CA ALA A 57 1.80 -10.54 2.34
C ALA A 57 1.44 -9.11 2.77
N VAL A 58 2.44 -8.27 2.97
CA VAL A 58 2.29 -6.90 3.45
C VAL A 58 2.97 -5.96 2.47
N MET A 59 2.29 -4.89 2.09
CA MET A 59 2.76 -3.93 1.09
C MET A 59 2.56 -2.50 1.57
N GLY A 60 3.61 -1.69 1.51
CA GLY A 60 3.53 -0.26 1.81
C GLY A 60 3.11 0.59 0.61
N CYS A 61 2.29 1.60 0.88
CA CYS A 61 1.82 2.63 -0.06
C CYS A 61 2.10 4.04 0.55
N PRO A 62 3.37 4.45 0.70
CA PRO A 62 3.74 5.69 1.40
C PRO A 62 3.28 6.97 0.72
N GLY A 63 2.79 6.93 -0.52
CA GLY A 63 2.22 8.11 -1.16
C GLY A 63 0.70 8.13 -1.13
N PHE A 64 0.07 7.25 -0.36
CA PHE A 64 -1.36 7.29 -0.16
C PHE A 64 -1.76 8.54 0.63
N ASN A 65 -2.70 9.30 0.07
CA ASN A 65 -3.31 10.43 0.73
C ASN A 65 -4.67 10.02 1.28
N VAL A 66 -4.82 10.20 2.59
CA VAL A 66 -6.00 9.91 3.41
C VAL A 66 -6.91 11.13 3.57
N LYS A 67 -6.39 12.34 3.32
CA LYS A 67 -7.11 13.61 3.45
C LYS A 67 -7.80 13.99 2.14
N ASP A 68 -8.94 14.67 2.27
CA ASP A 68 -9.73 15.29 1.18
C ASP A 68 -9.10 16.59 0.66
N ASP A 69 -7.96 17.01 1.23
CA ASP A 69 -7.20 18.08 0.64
C ASP A 69 -6.33 17.54 -0.49
N ALA A 70 -6.51 18.11 -1.68
CA ALA A 70 -5.64 17.87 -2.83
C ALA A 70 -4.20 18.35 -2.61
N TYR A 71 -3.81 18.69 -1.37
CA TYR A 71 -2.62 19.44 -1.03
C TYR A 71 -2.01 18.92 0.28
N VAL A 72 -1.41 17.74 0.23
CA VAL A 72 -0.46 17.33 1.26
C VAL A 72 0.89 17.08 0.61
N ASP A 73 1.82 17.97 0.92
CA ASP A 73 3.26 17.72 0.78
C ASP A 73 3.72 16.55 1.68
N ASN A 74 2.85 16.09 2.59
CA ASN A 74 3.03 14.94 3.48
C ASN A 74 1.88 13.92 3.33
N PRO A 75 1.95 12.98 2.37
CA PRO A 75 0.98 11.89 2.32
C PRO A 75 1.07 11.05 3.60
N GLY A 76 -0.06 10.87 4.30
CA GLY A 76 -0.13 10.08 5.53
C GLY A 76 0.30 8.62 5.35
N GLY A 77 0.08 8.04 4.16
CA GLY A 77 0.53 6.71 3.79
C GLY A 77 -0.41 5.57 4.23
N ALA A 78 -0.15 4.38 3.70
CA ALA A 78 -0.94 3.18 3.99
C ALA A 78 -0.11 1.90 3.94
N VAL A 79 -0.62 0.85 4.57
CA VAL A 79 -0.15 -0.53 4.44
C VAL A 79 -1.34 -1.43 4.08
N VAL A 80 -1.14 -2.28 3.07
CA VAL A 80 -2.07 -3.33 2.65
C VAL A 80 -1.57 -4.66 3.18
N ILE A 81 -2.42 -5.37 3.92
CA ILE A 81 -2.14 -6.69 4.50
C ILE A 81 -3.08 -7.69 3.83
N HIS A 82 -2.50 -8.61 3.08
CA HIS A 82 -3.23 -9.72 2.47
C HIS A 82 -2.96 -11.00 3.25
N LYS A 83 -3.99 -11.59 3.83
CA LYS A 83 -3.90 -12.95 4.40
C LYS A 83 -4.00 -13.96 3.27
N ILE A 84 -2.97 -14.77 3.09
CA ILE A 84 -2.86 -15.75 1.99
C ILE A 84 -4.07 -16.69 2.04
N GLY A 85 -4.69 -16.91 0.88
CA GLY A 85 -5.92 -17.70 0.76
C GLY A 85 -7.23 -16.97 1.07
N PHE A 86 -7.19 -15.68 1.39
CA PHE A 86 -8.38 -14.84 1.58
C PHE A 86 -8.49 -13.79 0.47
N SER A 87 -9.69 -13.48 0.01
CA SER A 87 -9.90 -12.58 -1.14
C SER A 87 -9.77 -11.09 -0.80
N SER A 88 -9.97 -10.71 0.48
CA SER A 88 -10.06 -9.32 0.90
C SER A 88 -8.85 -8.92 1.73
N PRO A 89 -8.07 -7.89 1.31
CA PRO A 89 -7.00 -7.36 2.13
C PRO A 89 -7.55 -6.50 3.28
N ILE A 90 -6.74 -6.35 4.32
CA ILE A 90 -6.90 -5.33 5.34
C ILE A 90 -6.06 -4.12 4.92
N VAL A 91 -6.61 -2.92 5.03
CA VAL A 91 -5.88 -1.68 4.77
C VAL A 91 -5.76 -0.89 6.07
N ILE A 92 -4.53 -0.51 6.41
CA ILE A 92 -4.23 0.37 7.53
C ILE A 92 -3.74 1.68 6.94
N THR A 93 -4.44 2.76 7.26
CA THR A 93 -4.08 4.12 6.89
C THR A 93 -3.60 4.87 8.11
N TYR A 94 -2.62 5.76 7.95
CA TYR A 94 -2.17 6.64 9.01
C TYR A 94 -2.33 8.09 8.54
N ASP A 95 -2.95 8.91 9.37
CA ASP A 95 -3.30 10.30 9.04
C ASP A 95 -2.79 11.24 10.13
N ASP A 96 -1.48 11.41 10.18
CA ASP A 96 -0.83 12.36 11.06
C ASP A 96 0.25 13.10 10.28
N ASP A 97 0.35 14.40 10.51
CA ASP A 97 1.34 15.25 9.86
C ASP A 97 2.78 14.83 10.24
N ASP A 98 2.93 14.13 11.37
CA ASP A 98 4.19 13.64 11.94
C ASP A 98 4.67 12.29 11.39
N ALA A 99 3.85 11.57 10.64
CA ALA A 99 4.16 10.23 10.14
C ALA A 99 3.98 10.16 8.62
N ALA A 100 4.54 11.16 7.95
CA ALA A 100 4.63 11.16 6.50
C ALA A 100 5.15 9.82 5.99
N GLU A 101 4.59 9.37 4.88
CA GLU A 101 5.07 8.18 4.20
C GLU A 101 4.97 6.89 5.05
N PHE A 102 3.88 6.71 5.81
CA PHE A 102 3.58 5.44 6.47
C PHE A 102 3.60 4.28 5.47
N GLY A 103 4.33 3.22 5.81
CA GLY A 103 4.60 2.11 4.88
C GLY A 103 5.86 2.30 4.03
N THR A 104 6.74 3.26 4.36
CA THR A 104 8.07 3.37 3.72
C THR A 104 8.91 2.11 3.91
N SER A 105 8.76 1.42 5.04
CA SER A 105 9.33 0.09 5.25
C SER A 105 8.34 -0.78 6.02
N VAL A 106 8.36 -2.09 5.76
CA VAL A 106 7.50 -3.07 6.43
C VAL A 106 8.28 -4.35 6.75
N SER A 107 7.96 -4.98 7.88
CA SER A 107 8.43 -6.33 8.22
C SER A 107 7.35 -7.08 8.99
N VAL A 108 7.15 -8.35 8.68
CA VAL A 108 6.19 -9.21 9.38
C VAL A 108 6.88 -10.51 9.80
N ASN A 109 6.65 -10.95 11.05
CA ASN A 109 7.19 -12.22 11.54
C ASN A 109 6.14 -13.35 11.53
N ALA A 110 6.58 -14.56 11.89
CA ALA A 110 5.72 -15.74 11.92
C ALA A 110 4.58 -15.68 12.98
N ALA A 111 4.69 -14.80 13.97
CA ALA A 111 3.65 -14.58 14.97
C ALA A 111 2.62 -13.52 14.53
N GLY A 112 2.73 -12.97 13.31
CA GLY A 112 1.87 -11.91 12.82
C GLY A 112 2.18 -10.53 13.40
N ILE A 113 3.36 -10.33 13.99
CA ILE A 113 3.81 -9.01 14.43
C ILE A 113 4.28 -8.24 13.18
N LEU A 114 3.63 -7.11 12.91
CA LEU A 114 3.97 -6.17 11.83
C LEU A 114 4.70 -4.96 12.40
N ALA A 115 5.89 -4.67 11.88
CA ALA A 115 6.59 -3.40 12.08
C ALA A 115 6.45 -2.54 10.82
N VAL A 116 6.06 -1.28 10.98
CA VAL A 116 5.90 -0.32 9.87
C VAL A 116 6.75 0.92 10.15
N GLY A 117 7.61 1.27 9.19
CA GLY A 117 8.37 2.51 9.22
C GLY A 117 7.60 3.67 8.60
N THR A 118 7.87 4.85 9.14
CA THR A 118 7.41 6.14 8.64
C THR A 118 8.64 7.00 8.38
N LYS A 119 8.49 8.06 7.59
CA LYS A 119 9.53 9.06 7.41
C LYS A 119 9.07 10.35 8.09
N ARG A 120 9.90 10.92 8.96
CA ARG A 120 9.68 12.31 9.38
C ARG A 120 10.26 13.25 8.34
N GLY A 121 9.42 14.18 7.86
CA GLY A 121 9.82 15.34 7.06
C GLY A 121 10.40 16.44 7.93
#